data_AF-A0A2M9YFY7-F1
#
_entry.id   AF-A0A2M9YFY7-F1
#
_cell.length_a   1.000
_cell.length_b   1.000
_cell.length_c   1.000
_cell.angle_alpha   90.00
_cell.angle_beta   90.00
_cell.angle_gamma   90.00
#
_symmetry.space_group_name_H-M   'P 1'
#
loop_
_entity.id
_entity.type
_entity.pdbx_description
1 polymer ?
#
loop_
_entity_poly.entity_id
_entity_poly.type
_entity_poly.pdbx_seq_one_letter_code
_entity_poly.pdbx_strand_id
1 'polypeptide(L)'
;MKRQLSAISFAAVLIFGACSSEQKKSEAAYVPNSDIRVVEANMVKEGDKRIKAEAVLGTPTFEENTQDGSVLEWYFESTTYQKNSYKTLADKPSRIDDSTKYIKVIVDKKGVIKKYEYKL
;
A
#
# COMPACT_ATOMS: atom_id res chain seq x y z
N MET A 1 47.04 61.35 -6.61
CA MET A 1 45.68 61.77 -6.19
C MET A 1 44.65 60.97 -6.99
N LYS A 2 43.51 60.61 -6.34
CA LYS A 2 42.29 59.96 -6.90
C LYS A 2 42.48 58.45 -7.18
N ARG A 3 42.22 57.51 -6.25
CA ARG A 3 41.06 57.21 -5.38
C ARG A 3 39.78 56.92 -6.16
N GLN A 4 39.26 55.71 -5.91
CA GLN A 4 37.95 55.15 -6.25
C GLN A 4 37.76 54.75 -7.72
N LEU A 5 37.71 53.44 -7.98
CA LEU A 5 36.60 52.79 -8.70
C LEU A 5 36.84 51.29 -8.83
N SER A 6 35.74 50.54 -8.73
CA SER A 6 35.60 49.13 -9.10
C SER A 6 36.06 48.06 -8.10
N ALA A 7 35.66 48.22 -6.85
CA ALA A 7 35.35 47.09 -5.96
C ALA A 7 33.92 46.55 -6.25
N ILE A 8 33.59 46.23 -7.51
CA ILE A 8 32.27 45.74 -7.94
C ILE A 8 32.44 44.53 -8.88
N SER A 9 33.33 43.59 -8.54
CA SER A 9 33.48 42.33 -9.29
C SER A 9 33.23 41.08 -8.44
N PHE A 10 32.72 41.21 -7.21
CA PHE A 10 32.57 40.09 -6.29
C PHE A 10 31.15 39.87 -5.73
N ALA A 11 30.12 40.50 -6.31
CA ALA A 11 28.76 40.44 -5.77
C ALA A 11 27.71 39.77 -6.68
N ALA A 12 28.07 39.23 -7.84
CA ALA A 12 27.09 38.79 -8.85
C ALA A 12 26.95 37.27 -9.04
N VAL A 13 27.67 36.41 -8.29
CA VAL A 13 27.69 34.95 -8.57
C VAL A 13 26.92 34.09 -7.55
N LEU A 14 26.32 34.68 -6.51
CA LEU A 14 25.70 33.89 -5.42
C LEU A 14 24.15 33.91 -5.36
N ILE A 15 23.45 34.28 -6.44
CA ILE A 15 21.96 34.30 -6.47
C ILE A 15 21.36 33.19 -7.35
N PHE A 16 21.96 31.99 -7.37
CA PHE A 16 21.31 30.79 -7.91
C PHE A 16 21.14 29.69 -6.85
N GLY A 17 20.95 30.10 -5.59
CA GLY A 17 20.61 29.22 -4.48
C GLY A 17 19.16 29.40 -4.05
N ALA A 18 18.24 28.71 -4.73
CA ALA A 18 17.02 28.13 -4.14
C ALA A 18 16.13 27.56 -5.27
N CYS A 19 16.57 26.47 -5.91
CA CYS A 19 15.57 25.52 -6.40
C CYS A 19 14.87 24.99 -5.14
N SER A 20 13.68 25.51 -4.84
CA SER A 20 12.79 24.86 -3.91
C SER A 20 12.48 23.50 -4.51
N SER A 21 13.21 22.48 -4.07
CA SER A 21 12.77 21.10 -4.23
C SER A 21 11.52 20.97 -3.37
N GLU A 22 10.38 21.40 -3.91
CA GLU A 22 9.11 20.78 -3.55
C GLU A 22 9.34 19.30 -3.75
N GLN A 23 9.54 18.61 -2.64
CA GLN A 23 9.68 17.17 -2.59
C GLN A 23 8.28 16.65 -2.93
N LYS A 24 7.94 16.65 -4.23
CA LYS A 24 6.76 15.97 -4.75
C LYS A 24 6.91 14.55 -4.22
N LYS A 25 6.08 14.19 -3.25
CA LYS A 25 5.89 12.82 -2.79
C LYS A 25 5.74 12.02 -4.07
N SER A 26 6.79 11.29 -4.46
CA SER A 26 6.78 10.56 -5.72
C SER A 26 5.57 9.66 -5.66
N GLU A 27 4.63 9.82 -6.59
CA GLU A 27 3.56 8.85 -6.75
C GLU A 27 4.20 7.48 -6.75
N ALA A 28 3.69 6.59 -5.91
CA ALA A 28 4.20 5.23 -5.83
C ALA A 28 4.25 4.69 -7.25
N ALA A 29 5.42 4.20 -7.67
CA ALA A 29 5.61 3.70 -9.02
C ALA A 29 4.48 2.72 -9.34
N TYR A 30 3.78 2.96 -10.45
CA TYR A 30 2.72 2.06 -10.92
C TYR A 30 3.33 0.67 -11.12
N VAL A 31 2.95 -0.27 -10.26
CA VAL A 31 3.32 -1.68 -10.41
C VAL A 31 2.17 -2.37 -11.14
N PRO A 32 2.32 -2.70 -12.43
CA PRO A 32 1.26 -3.40 -13.14
C PRO A 32 0.94 -4.73 -12.44
N ASN A 33 -0.36 -5.01 -12.29
CA ASN A 33 -0.90 -6.24 -11.68
C ASN A 33 -0.59 -6.43 -10.18
N SER A 34 -0.28 -5.37 -9.43
CA SER A 34 -0.20 -5.45 -7.96
C SER A 34 -1.58 -5.36 -7.29
N ASP A 35 -2.58 -4.85 -8.01
CA ASP A 35 -3.91 -4.62 -7.44
C ASP A 35 -4.71 -5.93 -7.38
N ILE A 36 -5.39 -6.12 -6.25
CA ILE A 36 -6.43 -7.12 -6.11
C ILE A 36 -7.68 -6.63 -6.84
N ARG A 37 -8.34 -7.52 -7.57
CA ARG A 37 -9.67 -7.28 -8.11
C ARG A 37 -10.64 -8.25 -7.47
N VAL A 38 -11.92 -8.03 -7.75
CA VAL A 38 -12.99 -8.92 -7.25
C VAL A 38 -12.82 -10.36 -7.77
N VAL A 39 -12.14 -10.54 -8.91
CA VAL A 39 -11.88 -11.87 -9.49
C VAL A 39 -10.95 -12.68 -8.59
N GLU A 40 -9.84 -12.10 -8.13
CA GLU A 40 -8.87 -12.75 -7.25
C GLU A 40 -9.50 -13.10 -5.90
N ALA A 41 -10.33 -12.22 -5.33
CA ALA A 41 -11.11 -12.53 -4.13
C ALA A 41 -12.00 -13.77 -4.32
N ASN A 42 -12.69 -13.88 -5.45
CA ASN A 42 -13.57 -15.01 -5.75
C ASN A 42 -12.82 -16.34 -6.02
N MET A 43 -11.51 -16.33 -6.19
CA MET A 43 -10.71 -17.55 -6.40
C MET A 43 -10.43 -18.30 -5.10
N VAL A 44 -10.56 -17.65 -3.94
CA VAL A 44 -10.34 -18.22 -2.61
C VAL A 44 -11.68 -18.60 -1.99
N LYS A 45 -11.75 -19.78 -1.37
CA LYS A 45 -12.95 -20.27 -0.68
C LYS A 45 -12.63 -21.08 0.57
N GLU A 46 -13.64 -21.29 1.39
CA GLU A 46 -13.57 -22.22 2.52
C GLU A 46 -13.19 -23.64 2.04
N GLY A 47 -12.35 -24.31 2.83
CA GLY A 47 -11.76 -25.60 2.49
C GLY A 47 -10.46 -25.54 1.68
N ASP A 48 -10.13 -24.39 1.06
CA ASP A 48 -8.82 -24.21 0.43
C ASP A 48 -7.69 -24.17 1.47
N LYS A 49 -6.44 -24.31 1.00
CA LYS A 49 -5.24 -24.14 1.84
C LYS A 49 -4.83 -22.67 1.92
N ARG A 50 -4.29 -22.25 3.09
CA ARG A 50 -3.68 -20.93 3.32
C ARG A 50 -2.76 -20.50 2.18
N ILE A 51 -1.92 -21.42 1.71
CA ILE A 51 -0.94 -21.15 0.64
C ILE A 51 -1.60 -20.64 -0.65
N LYS A 52 -2.83 -21.07 -0.94
CA LYS A 52 -3.58 -20.59 -2.11
C LYS A 52 -4.05 -19.15 -1.89
N ALA A 53 -4.53 -18.83 -0.69
CA ALA A 53 -4.93 -17.45 -0.36
C ALA A 53 -3.75 -16.49 -0.50
N GLU A 54 -2.58 -16.84 0.04
CA GLU A 54 -1.38 -16.00 -0.08
C GLU A 54 -0.85 -15.91 -1.51
N ALA A 55 -0.94 -16.98 -2.30
CA ALA A 55 -0.55 -16.95 -3.71
C ALA A 55 -1.45 -16.05 -4.57
N VAL A 56 -2.74 -15.97 -4.24
CA VAL A 56 -3.73 -15.19 -4.98
C VAL A 56 -3.83 -13.75 -4.48
N LEU A 57 -3.80 -13.56 -3.16
CA LEU A 57 -4.05 -12.27 -2.50
C LEU A 57 -2.75 -11.54 -2.10
N GLY A 58 -1.60 -12.20 -2.22
CA GLY A 58 -0.33 -11.70 -1.72
C GLY A 58 -0.22 -11.78 -0.20
N THR A 59 0.74 -11.06 0.36
CA THR A 59 1.00 -11.00 1.81
C THR A 59 -0.14 -10.26 2.54
N PRO A 60 -0.66 -10.80 3.66
CA PRO A 60 -1.67 -10.11 4.45
C PRO A 60 -1.11 -8.83 5.07
N THR A 61 -1.97 -7.82 5.17
CA THR A 61 -1.70 -6.57 5.92
C THR A 61 -1.53 -6.86 7.42
N PHE A 62 -2.26 -7.85 7.94
CA PHE A 62 -2.20 -8.24 9.33
C PHE A 62 -2.35 -9.76 9.48
N GLU A 63 -1.51 -10.35 10.32
CA GLU A 63 -1.58 -11.76 10.68
C GLU A 63 -1.54 -11.90 12.20
N GLU A 64 -2.51 -12.63 12.74
CA GLU A 64 -2.56 -13.03 14.14
C GLU A 64 -2.55 -14.55 14.23
N ASN A 65 -1.54 -15.08 14.92
CA ASN A 65 -1.45 -16.52 15.20
C ASN A 65 -2.09 -16.80 16.56
N THR A 66 -3.04 -17.72 16.56
CA THR A 66 -3.81 -18.14 17.73
C THR A 66 -3.51 -19.59 18.06
N GLN A 67 -3.98 -20.06 19.22
CA GLN A 67 -3.87 -21.48 19.54
C GLN A 67 -4.59 -22.36 18.53
N ASP A 68 -5.65 -21.90 17.84
CA ASP A 68 -6.49 -22.70 16.94
C ASP A 68 -6.17 -22.55 15.44
N GLY A 69 -5.16 -21.75 15.11
CA GLY A 69 -4.71 -21.49 13.75
C GLY A 69 -4.35 -20.02 13.58
N SER A 70 -4.73 -19.39 12.47
CA SER A 70 -4.38 -18.00 12.20
C SER A 70 -5.54 -17.19 11.62
N VAL A 71 -5.52 -15.89 11.90
CA VAL A 71 -6.40 -14.90 11.26
C VAL A 71 -5.52 -14.03 10.37
N LEU A 72 -5.85 -14.01 9.08
CA LEU A 72 -5.15 -13.23 8.06
C LEU A 72 -6.12 -12.17 7.53
N GLU A 73 -5.68 -10.92 7.52
CA GLU A 73 -6.48 -9.79 7.07
C GLU A 73 -5.70 -8.96 6.03
N TRP A 74 -6.34 -8.68 4.91
CA TRP A 74 -5.88 -7.72 3.91
C TRP A 74 -6.82 -6.53 3.95
N TYR A 75 -6.26 -5.33 4.00
CA TYR A 75 -7.01 -4.08 3.92
C TYR A 75 -6.67 -3.36 2.63
N PHE A 76 -7.62 -2.62 2.06
CA PHE A 76 -7.44 -2.05 0.73
C PHE A 76 -7.90 -0.60 0.58
N GLU A 77 -7.26 0.10 -0.37
CA GLU A 77 -7.73 1.35 -0.95
C GLU A 77 -8.22 1.12 -2.39
N SER A 78 -9.36 1.71 -2.77
CA SER A 78 -9.81 1.69 -4.16
C SER A 78 -8.89 2.52 -5.03
N THR A 79 -8.49 1.99 -6.18
CA THR A 79 -7.68 2.75 -7.13
C THR A 79 -8.55 3.65 -8.00
N THR A 80 -7.97 4.74 -8.51
CA THR A 80 -8.70 5.75 -9.30
C THR A 80 -8.70 5.44 -10.80
N TYR A 81 -7.82 4.56 -11.26
CA TYR A 81 -7.58 4.30 -12.69
C TYR A 81 -8.30 3.06 -13.22
N GLN A 82 -8.77 2.16 -12.35
CA GLN A 82 -9.48 0.96 -12.79
C GLN A 82 -10.63 0.63 -11.83
N LYS A 83 -11.82 0.43 -12.38
CA LYS A 83 -12.99 0.00 -11.61
C LYS A 83 -12.73 -1.38 -10.97
N ASN A 84 -13.21 -1.55 -9.74
CA ASN A 84 -13.09 -2.79 -8.96
C ASN A 84 -11.63 -3.25 -8.80
N SER A 85 -10.70 -2.31 -8.70
CA SER A 85 -9.28 -2.53 -8.47
C SER A 85 -8.88 -1.92 -7.14
N TYR A 86 -8.13 -2.67 -6.35
CA TYR A 86 -7.88 -2.40 -4.94
C TYR A 86 -6.41 -2.62 -4.63
N LYS A 87 -5.79 -1.60 -4.06
CA LYS A 87 -4.39 -1.68 -3.64
C LYS A 87 -4.33 -2.05 -2.17
N THR A 88 -3.53 -3.07 -1.85
CA THR A 88 -3.33 -3.53 -0.48
C THR A 88 -2.63 -2.45 0.35
N LEU A 89 -3.16 -2.18 1.53
CA LEU A 89 -2.55 -1.30 2.51
C LEU A 89 -1.36 -2.00 3.16
N ALA A 90 -0.31 -1.23 3.44
CA ALA A 90 0.87 -1.72 4.15
C ALA A 90 0.54 -2.09 5.61
N ASP A 91 -0.34 -1.31 6.24
CA ASP A 91 -0.69 -1.44 7.65
C ASP A 91 -2.20 -1.50 7.86
N LYS A 92 -2.61 -2.15 8.95
CA LYS A 92 -4.01 -2.24 9.37
C LYS A 92 -4.53 -0.82 9.70
N PRO A 93 -5.69 -0.40 9.16
CA PRO A 93 -6.28 0.89 9.48
C PRO A 93 -6.53 1.04 10.98
N SER A 94 -6.31 2.24 11.52
CA SER A 94 -6.57 2.55 12.93
C SER A 94 -8.06 2.51 13.30
N ARG A 95 -8.94 2.65 12.31
CA ARG A 95 -10.39 2.56 12.44
C ARG A 95 -10.95 1.71 11.31
N ILE A 96 -11.82 0.77 11.66
CA ILE A 96 -12.57 -0.07 10.72
C ILE A 96 -14.04 0.34 10.80
N ASP A 97 -14.63 0.65 9.67
CA ASP A 97 -16.03 1.05 9.51
C ASP A 97 -16.67 0.42 8.25
N ASP A 98 -17.93 0.78 7.97
CA ASP A 98 -18.67 0.23 6.84
C ASP A 98 -18.11 0.61 5.46
N SER A 99 -17.20 1.58 5.36
CA SER A 99 -16.55 1.92 4.10
C SER A 99 -15.29 1.09 3.84
N THR A 100 -14.74 0.50 4.91
CA THR A 100 -13.47 -0.22 4.91
C THR A 100 -13.52 -1.43 3.99
N LYS A 101 -12.56 -1.51 3.07
CA LYS A 101 -12.40 -2.64 2.16
C LYS A 101 -11.43 -3.64 2.75
N TYR A 102 -11.85 -4.90 2.83
CA TYR A 102 -11.04 -5.94 3.43
C TYR A 102 -11.33 -7.33 2.87
N ILE A 103 -10.36 -8.23 3.06
CA ILE A 103 -10.53 -9.68 2.99
C ILE A 103 -10.03 -10.25 4.31
N LYS A 104 -10.83 -11.11 4.94
CA LYS A 104 -10.51 -11.80 6.18
C LYS A 104 -10.58 -13.30 5.96
N VAL A 105 -9.51 -13.99 6.35
CA VAL A 105 -9.35 -15.43 6.21
C VAL A 105 -9.02 -16.01 7.58
N ILE A 106 -9.84 -16.93 8.06
CA ILE A 106 -9.56 -17.69 9.28
C ILE A 106 -9.10 -19.08 8.86
N VAL A 107 -7.92 -19.47 9.30
CA VAL A 107 -7.24 -20.71 8.95
C VAL A 107 -7.11 -21.57 10.21
N ASP A 108 -7.33 -22.89 10.10
CA ASP A 108 -7.09 -23.83 11.19
C ASP A 108 -5.60 -24.21 11.34
N LYS A 109 -5.30 -24.94 12.42
CA LYS A 109 -3.98 -25.57 12.69
C LYS A 109 -3.38 -26.36 11.52
N LYS A 110 -4.19 -26.87 10.59
CA LYS A 110 -3.78 -27.68 9.44
C LYS A 110 -3.62 -26.83 8.16
N GLY A 111 -3.69 -25.51 8.29
CA GLY A 111 -3.59 -24.58 7.18
C GLY A 111 -4.81 -24.57 6.27
N VAL A 112 -5.99 -25.01 6.74
CA VAL A 112 -7.24 -25.03 5.96
C VAL A 112 -8.10 -23.82 6.31
N ILE A 113 -8.61 -23.12 5.29
CA ILE A 113 -9.50 -21.98 5.46
C ILE A 113 -10.84 -22.49 6.01
N LYS A 114 -11.21 -22.00 7.19
CA LYS A 114 -12.49 -22.27 7.87
C LYS A 114 -13.53 -21.20 7.64
N LYS A 115 -13.08 -19.97 7.45
CA LYS A 115 -13.95 -18.82 7.22
C LYS A 115 -13.31 -17.89 6.21
N TYR A 116 -14.09 -17.47 5.22
CA TYR A 116 -13.66 -16.51 4.22
C TYR A 116 -14.72 -15.40 4.10
N GLU A 117 -14.33 -14.16 4.42
CA GLU A 117 -15.24 -13.00 4.39
C GLU A 117 -14.55 -11.84 3.69
N TYR A 118 -15.26 -11.13 2.82
CA TYR A 118 -14.70 -9.95 2.18
C TYR A 118 -15.73 -8.87 1.89
N LYS A 119 -15.23 -7.65 1.77
CA LYS A 119 -15.96 -6.46 1.35
C LYS A 119 -15.01 -5.61 0.50
N LEU A 120 -15.26 -5.56 -0.81
CA LEU A 120 -14.48 -4.80 -1.80
C LEU A 120 -15.39 -3.75 -2.45
#